data_AF-A0A5C6N290-F1
#
_entry.id   AF-A0A5C6N290-F1
#
_cell.length_a   1.000
_cell.length_b   1.000
_cell.length_c   1.000
_cell.angle_alpha   90.00
_cell.angle_beta   90.00
_cell.angle_gamma   90.00
#
_symmetry.space_group_name_H-M   'P 1'
#
loop_
_entity.id
_entity.type
_entity.pdbx_description
1 polymer ?
#
loop_
_entity_poly.entity_id
_entity_poly.type
_entity_poly.pdbx_seq_one_letter_code
_entity_poly.pdbx_strand_id
1 'polypeptide(L)'
;MTPGSLLSVLLLLCCACTVWCAALCNNRCCSFVEGFPARLKMLRENYSQIRDYYEANDDLDIVLLDQSIVDTFKTPFACHLMDGILRFYLDSVLPRALATVTAETRNLKPHVESIQQIFDQLKIEVTNCKHYFACKNRFDINVLNSTYTKMEDKGLYKAMGELDLLFNYIESYLASKRRRNVA
;
A
#
# COMPACT_ATOMS: atom_id res chain seq x y z
N MET A 1 -0.46 -14.43 48.75
CA MET A 1 0.06 -13.68 47.59
C MET A 1 -0.63 -12.33 47.59
N THR A 2 0.10 -11.23 47.78
CA THR A 2 -0.51 -9.89 47.91
C THR A 2 -0.87 -9.35 46.52
N PRO A 3 -1.96 -8.56 46.39
CA PRO A 3 -2.40 -8.02 45.10
C PRO A 3 -1.34 -7.20 44.36
N GLY A 4 -0.44 -6.55 45.11
CA GLY A 4 0.69 -5.79 44.55
C GLY A 4 1.74 -6.66 43.84
N SER A 5 1.94 -7.92 44.26
CA SER A 5 2.89 -8.82 43.59
C SER A 5 2.39 -9.31 42.24
N LEU A 6 1.06 -9.47 42.07
CA LEU A 6 0.46 -9.87 40.80
C LEU A 6 0.52 -8.74 39.76
N LEU A 7 0.29 -7.49 40.17
CA LEU A 7 0.42 -6.31 39.32
C LEU A 7 1.85 -6.11 38.83
N SER A 8 2.85 -6.26 39.71
CA SER A 8 4.27 -6.15 39.32
C SER A 8 4.71 -7.26 38.37
N VAL A 9 4.23 -8.49 38.57
CA VAL A 9 4.50 -9.62 37.66
C VAL A 9 3.81 -9.41 36.30
N LEU A 10 2.57 -8.90 36.28
CA LEU A 10 1.87 -8.56 35.02
C LEU A 10 2.59 -7.44 34.25
N LEU A 11 3.06 -6.39 34.94
CA LEU A 11 3.84 -5.30 34.35
C LEU A 11 5.17 -5.80 33.78
N LEU A 12 5.88 -6.68 34.50
CA LEU A 12 7.12 -7.30 34.03
C LEU A 12 6.90 -8.23 32.83
N LEU A 13 5.83 -9.02 32.82
CA LEU A 13 5.44 -9.87 31.67
C LEU A 13 5.05 -9.03 30.45
N CYS A 14 4.36 -7.89 30.66
CA CYS A 14 3.99 -6.98 29.58
C CYS A 14 5.24 -6.30 28.98
N CYS A 15 6.18 -5.85 29.81
CA CYS A 15 7.47 -5.29 29.36
C CYS A 15 8.37 -6.33 28.70
N ALA A 16 8.37 -7.58 29.16
CA ALA A 16 9.11 -8.66 28.49
C ALA A 16 8.53 -8.96 27.11
N CYS A 17 7.20 -8.89 26.95
CA CYS A 17 6.54 -9.10 25.66
C CYS A 17 6.86 -7.98 24.66
N THR A 18 6.92 -6.72 25.10
CA THR A 18 7.31 -5.58 24.23
C THR A 18 8.77 -5.67 23.78
N VAL A 19 9.68 -6.08 24.67
CA VAL A 19 11.10 -6.28 24.34
C VAL A 19 11.30 -7.48 23.42
N TRP A 20 10.57 -8.59 23.62
CA TRP A 20 10.69 -9.78 22.77
C TRP A 20 10.08 -9.58 21.38
N CYS A 21 9.01 -8.78 21.27
CA CYS A 21 8.46 -8.34 19.98
C CYS A 21 9.40 -7.36 19.25
N ALA A 22 10.11 -6.48 19.96
CA ALA A 22 11.09 -5.57 19.37
C ALA A 22 12.39 -6.30 18.92
N ALA A 23 12.74 -7.41 19.57
CA ALA A 23 13.95 -8.20 19.27
C ALA A 23 13.86 -9.04 17.98
N LEU A 24 12.71 -9.12 17.31
CA LEU A 24 12.51 -9.94 16.11
C LEU A 24 13.09 -9.33 14.82
N CYS A 25 13.47 -8.05 14.83
CA CYS A 25 13.61 -7.29 13.61
C CYS A 25 14.89 -6.45 13.53
N ASN A 26 15.99 -7.08 13.09
CA ASN A 26 17.33 -6.48 13.13
C ASN A 26 17.87 -6.02 11.75
N ASN A 27 17.01 -5.88 10.74
CA ASN A 27 17.45 -5.39 9.43
C ASN A 27 16.40 -4.48 8.80
N ARG A 28 16.85 -3.59 7.91
CA ARG A 28 16.03 -2.60 7.20
C ARG A 28 14.75 -3.19 6.60
N CYS A 29 14.84 -4.34 5.96
CA CYS A 29 13.71 -4.97 5.27
C CYS A 29 12.63 -5.47 6.22
N CYS A 30 13.06 -6.11 7.32
CA CYS A 30 12.14 -6.45 8.39
C CYS A 30 11.52 -5.19 8.99
N SER A 31 12.34 -4.18 9.34
CA SER A 31 11.85 -2.97 10.03
C SER A 31 10.86 -2.21 9.16
N PHE A 32 11.05 -2.22 7.85
CA PHE A 32 10.11 -1.68 6.89
C PHE A 32 8.76 -2.42 6.92
N VAL A 33 8.76 -3.75 6.86
CA VAL A 33 7.53 -4.56 6.91
C VAL A 33 6.80 -4.39 8.25
N GLU A 34 7.53 -4.28 9.36
CA GLU A 34 6.95 -4.05 10.68
C GLU A 34 6.33 -2.65 10.82
N GLY A 35 7.03 -1.62 10.32
CA GLY A 35 6.58 -0.23 10.37
C GLY A 35 5.53 0.15 9.32
N PHE A 36 5.28 -0.71 8.33
CA PHE A 36 4.37 -0.38 7.23
C PHE A 36 2.93 -0.03 7.64
N PRO A 37 2.30 -0.65 8.68
CA PRO A 37 0.94 -0.29 9.09
C PRO A 37 0.75 1.21 9.38
N ALA A 38 1.76 1.90 9.92
CA ALA A 38 1.70 3.34 10.15
C ALA A 38 1.65 4.12 8.82
N ARG A 39 2.38 3.65 7.80
CA ARG A 39 2.39 4.23 6.45
C ARG A 39 1.06 3.98 5.74
N LEU A 40 0.49 2.80 5.93
CA LEU A 40 -0.82 2.46 5.39
C LEU A 40 -1.94 3.32 6.02
N LYS A 41 -1.85 3.59 7.32
CA LYS A 41 -2.73 4.56 7.98
C LYS A 41 -2.62 5.94 7.33
N MET A 42 -1.39 6.42 7.10
CA MET A 42 -1.14 7.70 6.43
C MET A 42 -1.66 7.73 4.99
N LEU A 43 -1.55 6.62 4.24
CA LEU A 43 -2.16 6.49 2.90
C LEU A 43 -3.67 6.66 2.95
N ARG A 44 -4.35 5.96 3.87
CA ARG A 44 -5.81 6.06 4.06
C ARG A 44 -6.23 7.45 4.50
N GLU A 45 -5.48 8.08 5.39
CA GLU A 45 -5.74 9.46 5.85
C GLU A 45 -5.63 10.45 4.68
N ASN A 46 -4.54 10.42 3.90
CA ASN A 46 -4.39 11.32 2.75
C ASN A 46 -5.44 11.05 1.66
N TYR A 47 -5.75 9.78 1.41
CA TYR A 47 -6.77 9.43 0.44
C TYR A 47 -8.15 9.92 0.86
N SER A 48 -8.51 9.84 2.15
CA SER A 48 -9.79 10.38 2.64
C SER A 48 -10.01 11.85 2.30
N GLN A 49 -8.93 12.64 2.17
CA GLN A 49 -8.98 14.06 1.84
C GLN A 49 -9.22 14.33 0.34
N ILE A 50 -8.98 13.34 -0.51
CA ILE A 50 -9.09 13.48 -1.98
C ILE A 50 -10.17 12.57 -2.59
N ARG A 51 -10.64 11.56 -1.84
CA ARG A 51 -11.57 10.54 -2.29
C ARG A 51 -12.81 11.14 -2.95
N ASP A 52 -13.55 11.96 -2.20
CA ASP A 52 -14.85 12.46 -2.64
C ASP A 52 -14.74 13.26 -3.95
N TYR A 53 -13.62 13.96 -4.18
CA TYR A 53 -13.35 14.62 -5.46
C TYR A 53 -13.18 13.62 -6.59
N TYR A 54 -12.34 12.60 -6.43
CA TYR A 54 -12.08 11.64 -7.52
C TYR A 54 -13.26 10.72 -7.78
N GLU A 55 -13.96 10.25 -6.74
CA GLU A 55 -15.16 9.42 -6.88
C GLU A 55 -16.33 10.20 -7.52
N ALA A 56 -16.54 11.48 -7.16
CA ALA A 56 -17.61 12.28 -7.77
C ALA A 56 -17.37 12.61 -9.25
N ASN A 57 -16.13 12.50 -9.73
CA ASN A 57 -15.75 12.72 -11.13
C ASN A 57 -15.51 11.41 -11.89
N ASP A 58 -15.68 10.25 -11.25
CA ASP A 58 -15.64 8.93 -11.88
C ASP A 58 -17.04 8.56 -12.39
N ASP A 59 -17.23 8.67 -13.71
CA ASP A 59 -18.45 8.27 -14.41
C ASP A 59 -18.34 6.92 -15.12
N LEU A 60 -17.33 6.11 -14.76
CA LEU A 60 -17.11 4.79 -15.35
C LEU A 60 -17.68 3.68 -14.46
N ASP A 61 -18.62 2.91 -15.00
CA ASP A 61 -19.18 1.71 -14.34
C ASP A 61 -18.23 0.51 -14.31
N ILE A 62 -17.06 0.61 -14.96
CA ILE A 62 -16.06 -0.45 -15.02
C ILE A 62 -15.08 -0.36 -13.85
N VAL A 63 -14.74 -1.48 -13.22
CA VAL A 63 -13.76 -1.53 -12.11
C VAL A 63 -12.34 -1.67 -12.69
N LEU A 64 -11.40 -0.81 -12.28
CA LEU A 64 -10.01 -0.88 -12.76
C LEU A 64 -9.19 -1.93 -11.99
N LEU A 65 -9.38 -1.98 -10.67
CA LEU A 65 -8.69 -2.85 -9.73
C LEU A 65 -9.55 -4.07 -9.36
N ASP A 66 -9.95 -4.83 -10.37
CA ASP A 66 -10.94 -5.91 -10.25
C ASP A 66 -10.49 -7.12 -9.41
N GLN A 67 -11.39 -8.11 -9.28
CA GLN A 67 -11.14 -9.33 -8.52
C GLN A 67 -9.94 -10.14 -9.05
N SER A 68 -9.60 -10.03 -10.33
CA SER A 68 -8.47 -10.75 -10.92
C SER A 68 -7.13 -10.25 -10.34
N ILE A 69 -7.06 -8.95 -10.02
CA ILE A 69 -5.92 -8.33 -9.33
C ILE A 69 -5.83 -8.83 -7.89
N VAL A 70 -6.95 -8.87 -7.15
CA VAL A 70 -7.01 -9.42 -5.78
C VAL A 70 -6.48 -10.85 -5.75
N ASP A 71 -6.94 -11.68 -6.68
CA ASP A 71 -6.64 -13.10 -6.68
C ASP A 71 -5.18 -13.33 -7.05
N THR A 72 -4.62 -12.52 -7.95
CA THR A 72 -3.20 -12.54 -8.26
C THR A 72 -2.34 -12.19 -7.03
N PHE A 73 -2.78 -11.26 -6.16
CA PHE A 73 -2.09 -10.96 -4.90
C PHE A 73 -1.99 -12.15 -3.92
N LYS A 74 -2.87 -13.15 -4.06
CA LYS A 74 -2.85 -14.38 -3.24
C LYS A 74 -1.91 -15.46 -3.80
N THR A 75 -1.43 -15.29 -5.03
CA THR A 75 -0.55 -16.25 -5.70
C THR A 75 0.94 -15.98 -5.42
N PRO A 76 1.85 -16.91 -5.78
CA PRO A 76 3.29 -16.65 -5.78
C PRO A 76 3.75 -15.48 -6.69
N PHE A 77 2.86 -14.91 -7.50
CA PHE A 77 3.12 -13.83 -8.46
C PHE A 77 2.90 -12.42 -7.90
N ALA A 78 2.44 -12.31 -6.65
CA ALA A 78 2.08 -11.05 -6.01
C ALA A 78 3.18 -9.97 -6.00
N CYS A 79 4.47 -10.35 -6.03
CA CYS A 79 5.56 -9.38 -6.13
C CYS A 79 5.54 -8.58 -7.45
N HIS A 80 5.18 -9.23 -8.57
CA HIS A 80 5.26 -8.66 -9.91
C HIS A 80 4.07 -7.76 -10.12
N LEU A 81 2.92 -8.21 -9.61
CA LEU A 81 1.75 -7.38 -9.50
C LEU A 81 2.04 -6.11 -8.68
N MET A 82 2.66 -6.25 -7.50
CA MET A 82 3.04 -5.10 -6.68
C MET A 82 4.00 -4.17 -7.42
N ASP A 83 5.04 -4.71 -8.04
CA ASP A 83 6.02 -3.95 -8.83
C ASP A 83 5.37 -3.17 -9.99
N GLY A 84 4.47 -3.84 -10.71
CA GLY A 84 3.74 -3.30 -11.86
C GLY A 84 2.72 -2.25 -11.47
N ILE A 85 1.91 -2.50 -10.43
CA ILE A 85 0.94 -1.52 -9.91
C ILE A 85 1.66 -0.27 -9.39
N LEU A 86 2.74 -0.42 -8.62
CA LEU A 86 3.48 0.74 -8.12
C LEU A 86 4.05 1.58 -9.27
N ARG A 87 4.60 0.94 -10.31
CA ARG A 87 5.02 1.66 -11.53
C ARG A 87 3.86 2.36 -12.21
N PHE A 88 2.74 1.66 -12.40
CA PHE A 88 1.57 2.23 -13.04
C PHE A 88 1.10 3.52 -12.32
N TYR A 89 0.99 3.49 -11.00
CA TYR A 89 0.60 4.69 -10.24
C TYR A 89 1.67 5.78 -10.24
N LEU A 90 2.95 5.43 -10.03
CA LEU A 90 4.05 6.40 -9.95
C LEU A 90 4.40 7.04 -11.30
N ASP A 91 4.32 6.28 -12.38
CA ASP A 91 4.76 6.72 -13.71
C ASP A 91 3.61 7.32 -14.53
N SER A 92 2.35 6.93 -14.25
CA SER A 92 1.19 7.32 -15.08
C SER A 92 0.10 8.08 -14.33
N VAL A 93 -0.39 7.55 -13.19
CA VAL A 93 -1.60 8.10 -12.54
C VAL A 93 -1.27 9.35 -11.72
N LEU A 94 -0.35 9.26 -10.76
CA LEU A 94 -0.04 10.34 -9.82
C LEU A 94 0.58 11.56 -10.51
N PRO A 95 1.50 11.43 -11.49
CA PRO A 95 2.01 12.59 -12.22
C PRO A 95 0.89 13.33 -12.97
N ARG A 96 -0.06 12.59 -13.56
CA ARG A 96 -1.21 13.19 -14.25
C ARG A 96 -2.12 13.92 -13.27
N ALA A 97 -2.41 13.31 -12.11
CA ALA A 97 -3.20 13.93 -11.04
C ALA A 97 -2.60 15.26 -10.57
N LEU A 98 -1.27 15.33 -10.43
CA LEU A 98 -0.55 16.54 -10.05
C LEU A 98 -0.51 17.59 -11.17
N ALA A 99 -0.41 17.16 -12.42
CA ALA A 99 -0.44 18.06 -13.59
C ALA A 99 -1.80 18.72 -13.82
N THR A 100 -2.89 18.08 -13.38
CA THR A 100 -4.27 18.59 -13.53
C THR A 100 -4.73 19.48 -12.37
N VAL A 101 -3.87 19.79 -11.40
CA VAL A 101 -4.22 20.65 -10.26
C VAL A 101 -4.57 22.07 -10.75
N THR A 102 -5.75 22.55 -10.36
CA THR A 102 -6.23 23.90 -10.67
C THR A 102 -6.22 24.78 -9.41
N ALA A 103 -6.67 26.03 -9.52
CA ALA A 103 -6.87 26.88 -8.35
C ALA A 103 -7.90 26.29 -7.37
N GLU A 104 -8.93 25.61 -7.89
CA GLU A 104 -10.02 25.02 -7.12
C GLU A 104 -9.62 23.73 -6.40
N THR A 105 -8.65 22.97 -6.96
CA THR A 105 -8.20 21.69 -6.40
C THR A 105 -6.82 21.77 -5.72
N ARG A 106 -6.30 22.99 -5.52
CA ARG A 106 -4.97 23.22 -4.94
C ARG A 106 -4.79 22.56 -3.56
N ASN A 107 -5.85 22.50 -2.76
CA ASN A 107 -5.84 21.86 -1.44
C ASN A 107 -5.67 20.33 -1.51
N LEU A 108 -5.97 19.69 -2.65
CA LEU A 108 -5.81 18.24 -2.81
C LEU A 108 -4.35 17.86 -3.08
N LYS A 109 -3.56 18.77 -3.66
CA LYS A 109 -2.18 18.53 -4.09
C LYS A 109 -1.28 17.93 -3.00
N PRO A 110 -1.20 18.48 -1.76
CA PRO A 110 -0.33 17.93 -0.72
C PRO A 110 -0.63 16.47 -0.38
N HIS A 111 -1.90 16.06 -0.48
CA HIS A 111 -2.32 14.70 -0.21
C HIS A 111 -1.90 13.73 -1.33
N VAL A 112 -2.01 14.16 -2.59
CA VAL A 112 -1.50 13.40 -3.74
C VAL A 112 0.03 13.25 -3.65
N GLU A 113 0.75 14.33 -3.30
CA GLU A 113 2.20 14.29 -3.11
C GLU A 113 2.60 13.36 -1.95
N SER A 114 1.85 13.36 -0.84
CA SER A 114 2.10 12.46 0.29
C SER A 114 1.89 10.98 -0.10
N ILE A 115 0.84 10.68 -0.86
CA ILE A 115 0.59 9.33 -1.39
C ILE A 115 1.75 8.89 -2.30
N GLN A 116 2.17 9.77 -3.22
CA GLN A 116 3.31 9.50 -4.11
C GLN A 116 4.58 9.19 -3.32
N GLN A 117 4.93 10.00 -2.32
CA GLN A 117 6.12 9.79 -1.49
C GLN A 117 6.09 8.43 -0.77
N ILE A 118 4.93 8.00 -0.29
CA ILE A 118 4.80 6.68 0.36
C ILE A 118 4.93 5.55 -0.68
N PHE A 119 4.37 5.72 -1.87
CA PHE A 119 4.49 4.75 -2.96
C PHE A 119 5.94 4.61 -3.44
N ASP A 120 6.67 5.72 -3.56
CA ASP A 120 8.11 5.73 -3.90
C ASP A 120 8.91 4.94 -2.86
N GLN A 121 8.66 5.18 -1.57
CA GLN A 121 9.34 4.47 -0.49
C GLN A 121 8.99 2.97 -0.51
N LEU A 122 7.72 2.62 -0.73
CA LEU A 122 7.31 1.23 -0.87
C LEU A 122 8.00 0.56 -2.07
N LYS A 123 8.08 1.24 -3.22
CA LYS A 123 8.75 0.75 -4.42
C LYS A 123 10.23 0.48 -4.18
N ILE A 124 10.93 1.42 -3.54
CA ILE A 124 12.35 1.30 -3.18
C ILE A 124 12.56 0.09 -2.28
N GLU A 125 11.76 -0.06 -1.22
CA GLU A 125 11.94 -1.12 -0.23
C GLU A 125 11.56 -2.49 -0.81
N VAL A 126 10.48 -2.60 -1.58
CA VAL A 126 10.12 -3.85 -2.28
C VAL A 126 11.22 -4.29 -3.24
N THR A 127 11.87 -3.33 -3.92
CA THR A 127 12.96 -3.60 -4.85
C THR A 127 14.26 -4.00 -4.15
N ASN A 128 14.60 -3.35 -3.04
CA ASN A 128 15.85 -3.60 -2.31
C ASN A 128 15.77 -4.86 -1.45
N CYS A 129 14.59 -5.18 -0.91
CA CYS A 129 14.37 -6.29 -0.01
C CYS A 129 13.95 -7.57 -0.76
N LYS A 130 14.71 -7.92 -1.80
CA LYS A 130 14.40 -9.01 -2.73
C LYS A 130 14.16 -10.35 -2.06
N HIS A 131 14.85 -10.65 -0.96
CA HIS A 131 14.63 -11.90 -0.21
C HIS A 131 13.29 -11.93 0.53
N TYR A 132 12.84 -10.79 1.06
CA TYR A 132 11.54 -10.66 1.72
C TYR A 132 10.39 -10.66 0.70
N PHE A 133 10.63 -10.08 -0.47
CA PHE A 133 9.64 -9.91 -1.53
C PHE A 133 9.82 -10.88 -2.71
N ALA A 134 10.61 -11.94 -2.53
CA ALA A 134 10.88 -12.94 -3.56
C ALA A 134 9.61 -13.62 -4.07
N CYS A 135 9.67 -14.07 -5.33
CA CYS A 135 8.53 -14.58 -6.09
C CYS A 135 8.99 -15.40 -7.31
N LYS A 136 8.03 -16.12 -7.90
CA LYS A 136 8.16 -16.79 -9.21
C LYS A 136 7.47 -15.92 -10.29
N ASN A 137 7.86 -16.04 -11.55
CA ASN A 137 7.31 -15.27 -12.72
C ASN A 137 5.86 -15.69 -13.05
N ARG A 138 4.91 -14.95 -13.65
CA ARG A 138 4.79 -13.62 -14.30
C ARG A 138 3.44 -12.99 -13.89
N PHE A 139 3.37 -11.67 -13.74
CA PHE A 139 2.11 -10.90 -13.87
C PHE A 139 2.19 -10.08 -15.16
N ASP A 140 1.13 -10.10 -15.98
CA ASP A 140 1.09 -9.31 -17.21
C ASP A 140 0.46 -7.94 -16.95
N ILE A 141 1.31 -6.95 -16.66
CA ILE A 141 0.91 -5.55 -16.44
C ILE A 141 0.20 -4.94 -17.64
N ASN A 142 0.37 -5.50 -18.85
CA ASN A 142 -0.25 -4.97 -20.05
C ASN A 142 -1.78 -5.02 -19.99
N VAL A 143 -2.35 -5.98 -19.24
CA VAL A 143 -3.80 -6.03 -19.04
C VAL A 143 -4.28 -4.76 -18.35
N LEU A 144 -3.67 -4.39 -17.20
CA LEU A 144 -4.03 -3.19 -16.45
C LEU A 144 -3.79 -1.92 -17.28
N ASN A 145 -2.63 -1.81 -17.93
CA ASN A 145 -2.31 -0.65 -18.77
C ASN A 145 -3.31 -0.50 -19.92
N SER A 146 -3.66 -1.60 -20.60
CA SER A 146 -4.59 -1.56 -21.72
C SER A 146 -6.01 -1.15 -21.29
N THR A 147 -6.45 -1.58 -20.10
CA THR A 147 -7.73 -1.18 -19.52
C THR A 147 -7.72 0.31 -19.18
N TYR A 148 -6.68 0.80 -18.52
CA TYR A 148 -6.55 2.23 -18.20
C TYR A 148 -6.46 3.11 -19.44
N THR A 149 -5.70 2.71 -20.47
CA THR A 149 -5.60 3.49 -21.72
C THR A 149 -6.95 3.62 -22.43
N LYS A 150 -7.80 2.58 -22.41
CA LYS A 150 -9.16 2.63 -22.97
C LYS A 150 -10.10 3.58 -22.22
N MET A 151 -9.76 3.97 -20.99
CA MET A 151 -10.55 4.90 -20.18
C MET A 151 -10.21 6.37 -20.45
N GLU A 152 -9.23 6.66 -21.32
CA GLU A 152 -8.88 8.01 -21.77
C GLU A 152 -8.67 9.04 -20.63
N ASP A 153 -9.45 10.12 -20.59
CA ASP A 153 -9.43 11.14 -19.54
C ASP A 153 -10.09 10.68 -18.24
N LYS A 154 -11.10 9.81 -18.34
CA LYS A 154 -11.84 9.25 -17.20
C LYS A 154 -11.04 8.24 -16.38
N GLY A 155 -10.05 7.60 -17.01
CA GLY A 155 -9.17 6.65 -16.33
C GLY A 155 -8.48 7.24 -15.10
N LEU A 156 -8.15 8.53 -15.13
CA LEU A 156 -7.56 9.22 -13.99
C LEU A 156 -8.47 9.16 -12.75
N TYR A 157 -9.75 9.50 -12.91
CA TYR A 157 -10.72 9.52 -11.83
C TYR A 157 -11.00 8.10 -11.32
N LYS A 158 -11.10 7.11 -12.22
CA LYS A 158 -11.20 5.69 -11.85
C LYS A 158 -10.04 5.23 -10.97
N ALA A 159 -8.81 5.45 -11.45
CA ALA A 159 -7.61 4.95 -10.79
C ALA A 159 -7.39 5.60 -9.42
N MET A 160 -7.69 6.90 -9.32
CA MET A 160 -7.62 7.62 -8.05
C MET A 160 -8.78 7.24 -7.12
N GLY A 161 -9.99 7.08 -7.66
CA GLY A 161 -11.20 6.66 -6.94
C GLY A 161 -11.10 5.26 -6.35
N GLU A 162 -10.26 4.37 -6.89
CA GLU A 162 -10.09 3.01 -6.37
C GLU A 162 -8.86 2.83 -5.47
N LEU A 163 -8.21 3.91 -5.02
CA LEU A 163 -6.98 3.82 -4.21
C LEU A 163 -7.15 3.04 -2.89
N ASP A 164 -8.31 3.13 -2.22
CA ASP A 164 -8.53 2.35 -0.99
C ASP A 164 -8.50 0.83 -1.25
N LEU A 165 -9.02 0.41 -2.40
CA LEU A 165 -8.98 -0.98 -2.82
C LEU A 165 -7.52 -1.43 -3.03
N LEU A 166 -6.71 -0.59 -3.67
CA LEU A 166 -5.27 -0.84 -3.78
C LEU A 166 -4.60 -0.94 -2.40
N PHE A 167 -4.93 -0.05 -1.46
CA PHE A 167 -4.35 -0.08 -0.12
C PHE A 167 -4.64 -1.39 0.61
N ASN A 168 -5.85 -1.93 0.46
CA ASN A 168 -6.23 -3.23 1.01
C ASN A 168 -5.37 -4.37 0.41
N TYR A 169 -5.03 -4.28 -0.89
CA TYR A 169 -4.16 -5.26 -1.54
C TYR A 169 -2.72 -5.17 -1.04
N ILE A 170 -2.20 -3.94 -0.90
CA ILE A 170 -0.87 -3.67 -0.36
C ILE A 170 -0.75 -4.20 1.07
N GLU A 171 -1.76 -3.94 1.91
CA GLU A 171 -1.83 -4.44 3.28
C GLU A 171 -1.75 -5.96 3.33
N SER A 172 -2.61 -6.62 2.56
CA SER A 172 -2.69 -8.08 2.50
C SER A 172 -1.35 -8.68 2.07
N TYR A 173 -0.72 -8.09 1.05
CA TYR A 173 0.58 -8.52 0.56
C TYR A 173 1.66 -8.39 1.64
N LEU A 174 1.77 -7.24 2.31
CA LEU A 174 2.82 -6.99 3.30
C LEU A 174 2.62 -7.81 4.57
N ALA A 175 1.37 -7.98 5.01
CA ALA A 175 1.03 -8.87 6.13
C ALA A 175 1.44 -10.33 5.84
N SER A 176 1.34 -10.78 4.58
CA SER A 176 1.79 -12.12 4.18
C SER A 176 3.30 -12.33 4.33
N LYS A 177 4.10 -11.26 4.19
CA LYS A 177 5.57 -11.31 4.34
C LYS A 177 6.00 -11.29 5.79
N ARG A 178 5.23 -10.66 6.68
CA ARG A 178 5.45 -10.73 8.13
C ARG A 178 5.36 -12.17 8.65
N ARG A 179 4.31 -12.91 8.27
CA ARG A 179 4.07 -14.29 8.76
C ARG A 179 5.11 -15.32 8.30
N ARG A 180 5.74 -15.13 7.13
CA ARG A 180 6.72 -16.08 6.59
C ARG A 180 8.13 -15.97 7.19
N ASN A 181 8.46 -14.84 7.83
CA ASN A 181 9.80 -14.57 8.35
C ASN A 181 9.89 -14.70 9.88
N VAL A 182 8.79 -15.10 10.55
CA VAL A 182 8.72 -15.40 12.00
C VAL A 182 8.75 -16.92 12.26
N ALA A 183 8.73 -17.74 11.20
CA ALA A 183 8.77 -19.21 11.27
C ALA A 183 10.18 -19.75 10.96
#